data_AF-A0A0H5Q1V6-F1
#
_entry.id   AF-A0A0H5Q1V6-F1
#
_cell.length_a   1.000
_cell.length_b   1.000
_cell.length_c   1.000
_cell.angle_alpha   90.00
_cell.angle_beta   90.00
_cell.angle_gamma   90.00
#
_symmetry.space_group_name_H-M   'P 1'
#
loop_
_entity.id
_entity.type
_entity.pdbx_description
1 polymer ?
#
loop_
_entity_poly.entity_id
_entity_poly.type
_entity_poly.pdbx_seq_one_letter_code
_entity_poly.pdbx_strand_id
1 'polypeptide(L)'
;MTGPVAQHPDTEAIHANLARQMLGMVFTITEEQNRLARLVLAAREEGMTWTQIGAATGKSRQASWSMWSDSLEDDPAWSDDPIPGL
;
A
#
# COMPACT_ATOMS: atom_id res chain seq x y z
N MET A 1 -44.11 -8.93 38.97
CA MET A 1 -43.50 -9.81 37.95
C MET A 1 -42.76 -8.93 36.96
N THR A 2 -41.46 -8.74 37.15
CA THR A 2 -40.59 -7.98 36.24
C THR A 2 -39.45 -8.89 35.86
N GLY A 3 -39.51 -9.45 34.64
CA GLY A 3 -38.49 -10.34 34.11
C GLY A 3 -37.18 -9.58 33.84
N PRO A 4 -36.03 -10.29 33.83
CA PRO A 4 -34.75 -9.66 33.58
C PRO A 4 -34.68 -9.20 32.12
N VAL A 5 -34.47 -7.89 31.91
CA VAL A 5 -34.12 -7.34 30.59
C VAL A 5 -32.76 -7.91 30.23
N ALA A 6 -32.71 -8.74 29.19
CA ALA A 6 -31.45 -9.26 28.65
C ALA A 6 -30.55 -8.08 28.30
N GLN A 7 -29.41 -7.97 28.99
CA GLN A 7 -28.38 -6.99 28.69
C GLN A 7 -27.87 -7.29 27.28
N HIS A 8 -28.10 -6.38 26.35
CA HIS A 8 -27.45 -6.40 25.05
C HIS A 8 -25.92 -6.44 25.30
N PRO A 9 -25.15 -7.30 24.63
CA PRO A 9 -23.70 -7.29 24.75
C PRO A 9 -23.23 -5.87 24.44
N ASP A 10 -22.51 -5.28 25.40
CA ASP A 10 -22.10 -3.88 25.41
C ASP A 10 -21.62 -3.44 24.03
N THR A 11 -22.29 -2.45 23.46
CA THR A 11 -21.91 -1.79 22.20
C THR A 11 -20.42 -1.42 22.18
N GLU A 12 -19.85 -1.12 23.36
CA GLU A 12 -18.42 -0.88 23.58
C GLU A 12 -17.53 -2.09 23.22
N ALA A 13 -17.94 -3.31 23.58
CA ALA A 13 -17.19 -4.52 23.24
C ALA A 13 -17.20 -4.81 21.73
N ILE A 14 -18.34 -4.52 21.06
CA ILE A 14 -18.46 -4.65 19.60
C ILE A 14 -17.54 -3.64 18.91
N HIS A 15 -17.55 -2.37 19.34
CA HIS A 15 -16.69 -1.33 18.80
C HIS A 15 -15.20 -1.62 19.04
N ALA A 16 -14.84 -2.10 20.23
CA ALA A 16 -13.46 -2.44 20.55
C ALA A 16 -12.92 -3.58 19.68
N ASN A 17 -13.75 -4.59 19.37
CA ASN A 17 -13.35 -5.69 18.49
C ASN A 17 -13.21 -5.23 17.03
N LEU A 18 -14.13 -4.41 16.52
CA LEU A 18 -14.04 -3.84 15.18
C LEU A 18 -12.78 -2.97 15.03
N ALA A 19 -12.48 -2.11 16.01
CA ALA A 19 -11.29 -1.27 15.99
C ALA A 19 -9.99 -2.10 15.93
N ARG A 20 -9.91 -3.21 16.68
CA ARG A 20 -8.74 -4.13 16.62
C ARG A 20 -8.60 -4.80 15.26
N GLN A 21 -9.71 -5.26 14.67
CA GLN A 21 -9.69 -5.88 13.34
C GLN A 21 -9.26 -4.88 12.26
N MET A 22 -9.78 -3.65 12.32
CA MET A 22 -9.39 -2.57 11.40
C MET A 22 -7.92 -2.20 11.56
N LEU A 23 -7.42 -2.04 12.80
CA LEU A 23 -6.01 -1.75 13.05
C LEU A 23 -5.09 -2.85 12.52
N GLY A 24 -5.44 -4.12 12.73
CA GLY A 24 -4.70 -5.25 12.17
C GLY A 24 -4.65 -5.21 10.64
N MET A 25 -5.77 -4.91 10.00
CA MET A 25 -5.85 -4.80 8.54
C MET A 25 -5.00 -3.63 8.00
N VAL A 26 -5.05 -2.46 8.64
CA VAL A 26 -4.23 -1.30 8.26
C VAL A 26 -2.73 -1.63 8.38
N PHE A 27 -2.34 -2.33 9.45
CA PHE A 27 -0.95 -2.75 9.64
C PHE A 27 -0.47 -3.68 8.51
N THR A 28 -1.25 -4.71 8.18
CA THR A 28 -0.92 -5.65 7.09
C THR A 28 -0.86 -4.95 5.72
N ILE A 29 -1.79 -4.03 5.44
CA ILE A 29 -1.75 -3.22 4.20
C ILE A 29 -0.44 -2.42 4.13
N THR A 30 -0.03 -1.82 5.26
CA THR A 30 1.20 -1.01 5.32
C THR A 30 2.46 -1.86 5.09
N GLU A 31 2.52 -3.07 5.65
CA GLU A 31 3.64 -3.99 5.43
C GLU A 31 3.77 -4.42 3.96
N GLU A 32 2.64 -4.75 3.32
CA GLU A 32 2.65 -5.16 1.91
C GLU A 32 3.04 -4.01 0.97
N GLN A 33 2.57 -2.79 1.24
CA GLN A 33 3.02 -1.60 0.50
C GLN A 33 4.52 -1.37 0.65
N ASN A 34 5.06 -1.51 1.86
CA ASN A 34 6.50 -1.39 2.12
C ASN A 34 7.31 -2.50 1.42
N ARG A 35 6.77 -3.72 1.34
CA ARG A 35 7.40 -4.83 0.61
C ARG A 35 7.45 -4.55 -0.90
N LEU A 36 6.33 -4.10 -1.47
CA LEU A 36 6.24 -3.74 -2.89
C LEU A 36 7.18 -2.60 -3.24
N ALA A 37 7.25 -1.56 -2.40
CA ALA A 37 8.18 -0.44 -2.61
C ALA A 37 9.64 -0.92 -2.71
N ARG A 38 10.08 -1.79 -1.78
CA ARG A 38 11.43 -2.37 -1.82
C ARG A 38 11.72 -3.19 -3.08
N LEU A 39 10.73 -3.94 -3.56
CA LEU A 39 10.89 -4.73 -4.80
C LEU A 39 10.95 -3.83 -6.04
N VAL A 40 10.16 -2.76 -6.08
CA VAL A 40 10.20 -1.76 -7.15
C VAL A 40 11.56 -1.06 -7.17
N LEU A 41 12.09 -0.69 -6.00
CA LEU A 41 13.44 -0.13 -5.84
C LEU A 41 14.50 -1.08 -6.42
N ALA A 42 14.54 -2.34 -5.98
CA ALA A 42 15.49 -3.32 -6.49
C ALA A 42 15.36 -3.54 -8.01
N ALA A 43 14.12 -3.59 -8.54
CA ALA A 43 13.89 -3.73 -9.98
C ALA A 43 14.40 -2.51 -10.77
N ARG A 44 14.32 -1.29 -10.20
CA ARG A 44 14.87 -0.07 -10.80
C ARG A 44 16.40 -0.09 -10.82
N GLU A 45 17.03 -0.51 -9.73
CA GLU A 45 18.49 -0.71 -9.65
C GLU A 45 18.99 -1.75 -10.67
N GLU A 46 18.19 -2.78 -10.95
CA GLU A 46 18.44 -3.78 -12.00
C GLU A 46 18.18 -3.25 -13.43
N GLY A 47 17.70 -2.01 -13.57
CA GLY A 47 17.45 -1.35 -14.85
C GLY A 47 16.08 -1.59 -15.46
N MET A 48 15.09 -2.10 -14.71
CA MET A 48 13.73 -2.21 -15.23
C MET A 48 13.10 -0.83 -15.47
N THR A 49 12.41 -0.70 -16.59
CA THR A 49 11.65 0.50 -16.93
C THR A 49 10.35 0.61 -16.13
N TRP A 50 9.82 1.83 -16.01
CA TRP A 50 8.51 2.04 -15.37
C TRP A 50 7.36 1.30 -16.05
N THR A 51 7.47 1.05 -17.36
CA THR A 51 6.50 0.26 -18.11
C THR A 51 6.51 -1.20 -17.67
N GLN A 52 7.69 -1.80 -17.50
CA GLN A 52 7.84 -3.18 -17.03
C GLN A 52 7.38 -3.33 -15.58
N ILE A 53 7.71 -2.35 -14.73
CA ILE A 53 7.24 -2.30 -13.34
C ILE A 53 5.72 -2.17 -13.27
N GLY A 54 5.12 -1.31 -14.11
CA GLY A 54 3.67 -1.21 -14.24
C GLY A 54 3.04 -2.54 -14.62
N ALA A 55 3.56 -3.21 -15.64
CA ALA A 55 3.09 -4.53 -16.06
C ALA A 55 3.19 -5.57 -14.93
N ALA A 56 4.29 -5.60 -14.18
CA ALA A 56 4.50 -6.53 -13.08
C ALA A 56 3.60 -6.24 -11.86
N THR A 57 3.25 -4.98 -11.62
CA THR A 57 2.45 -4.54 -10.47
C THR A 57 0.96 -4.38 -10.79
N GLY A 58 0.56 -4.64 -12.05
CA GLY A 58 -0.82 -4.43 -12.52
C GLY A 58 -1.23 -2.96 -12.58
N LYS A 59 -0.26 -2.04 -12.64
CA LYS A 59 -0.47 -0.59 -12.68
C LYS A 59 -0.11 -0.03 -14.04
N SER A 60 -0.68 1.14 -14.39
CA SER A 60 -0.17 1.88 -15.54
C SER A 60 1.22 2.41 -15.22
N ARG A 61 2.04 2.62 -16.26
CA ARG A 61 3.36 3.26 -16.14
C ARG A 61 3.30 4.54 -15.31
N GLN A 62 2.33 5.42 -15.59
CA GLN A 62 2.17 6.70 -14.90
C GLN A 62 1.79 6.52 -13.42
N ALA A 63 0.95 5.54 -13.11
CA ALA A 63 0.59 5.21 -11.74
C ALA A 63 1.79 4.63 -10.96
N SER A 64 2.62 3.80 -11.59
CA SER A 64 3.86 3.28 -10.99
C SER A 64 4.86 4.39 -10.74
N TRP A 65 5.07 5.29 -11.72
CA TRP A 65 5.94 6.45 -11.56
C TRP A 65 5.48 7.32 -10.40
N SER A 66 4.22 7.81 -10.43
CA SER A 66 3.68 8.71 -9.40
C SER A 66 3.69 8.11 -7.99
N MET A 67 3.70 6.78 -7.87
CA MET A 67 3.64 6.09 -6.59
C MET A 67 5.03 5.87 -5.97
N TRP A 68 6.07 5.75 -6.80
CA TRP A 68 7.38 5.30 -6.33
C TRP A 68 8.55 6.21 -6.75
N SER A 69 8.32 7.22 -7.61
CA SER A 69 9.35 8.18 -8.04
C SER A 69 9.99 8.92 -6.87
N ASP A 70 9.19 9.34 -5.89
CA ASP A 70 9.65 10.15 -4.76
C ASP A 70 10.51 9.32 -3.79
N SER A 71 10.41 7.99 -3.84
CA SER A 71 11.25 7.09 -3.06
C SER A 71 12.61 6.81 -3.72
N LEU A 72 12.86 7.35 -4.91
CA LEU A 72 13.99 7.03 -5.79
C LEU A 72 14.85 8.26 -6.15
N GLU A 73 14.75 9.38 -5.42
CA GLU A 73 15.46 10.65 -5.72
C GLU A 73 17.00 10.52 -5.87
N ASP A 74 17.61 9.39 -5.45
CA ASP A 74 19.05 9.14 -5.49
C ASP A 74 19.52 8.09 -6.56
N ASP A 75 18.64 7.57 -7.43
CA ASP A 75 19.02 6.52 -8.41
C ASP A 75 19.54 7.10 -9.76
N PRO A 76 20.81 6.85 -10.17
CA PRO A 76 21.36 7.33 -11.44
C PRO A 76 20.68 6.76 -12.71
N ALA A 77 19.88 5.69 -12.61
CA ALA A 77 19.04 5.19 -13.70
C ALA A 77 17.84 6.12 -14.03
N TRP A 78 17.69 7.21 -13.27
CA TRP A 78 16.71 8.28 -13.46
C TRP A 78 16.86 9.02 -14.80
N SER A 79 18.05 9.01 -15.41
CA SER A 79 18.34 9.83 -16.60
C SER A 79 17.82 9.27 -17.93
N ASP A 80 17.49 7.98 -18.03
CA ASP A 80 17.24 7.31 -19.33
C ASP A 80 15.76 7.02 -19.65
N ASP A 81 14.83 7.28 -18.73
CA ASP A 81 13.41 6.94 -18.92
C ASP A 81 12.56 8.23 -18.96
N PRO A 82 12.26 8.82 -20.15
CA PRO A 82 11.54 10.08 -20.24
C PRO A 82 10.11 9.96 -19.71
N ILE A 83 9.73 10.81 -18.75
CA ILE A 83 8.38 10.87 -18.18
C ILE A 83 7.40 11.37 -19.26
N PRO A 84 6.42 10.58 -19.73
CA PRO A 84 5.55 11.02 -20.83
C PRO A 84 4.48 11.98 -20.33
N GLY A 85 4.57 13.23 -20.80
CA GLY A 85 3.74 14.38 -20.42
C GLY A 85 4.49 15.73 -20.55
N LEU A 86 5.82 15.66 -20.66
CA LEU A 86 6.72 16.63 -21.29
C LEU A 86 7.33 15.99 -22.56
#